data_AF-A0A971MSC7-F1
#
_entry.id   AF-A0A971MSC7-F1
#
_cell.length_a   1.000
_cell.length_b   1.000
_cell.length_c   1.000
_cell.angle_alpha   90.00
_cell.angle_beta   90.00
_cell.angle_gamma   90.00
#
_symmetry.space_group_name_H-M   'P 1'
#
loop_
_entity.id
_entity.type
_entity.pdbx_description
1 polymer ?
#
loop_
_entity_poly.entity_id
_entity_poly.type
_entity_poly.pdbx_seq_one_letter_code
_entity_poly.pdbx_strand_id
1 'polypeptide(L)'
;MKRIAYIIFALMFFSLLITNSYSSEKLFENKFDALKVDPKQEYWKVIFTFGPGGDNEVPYLLQYIDDENRNIRFNSIVMLGKWFLSYDSKEQLIIQYWKETDSQIKLLILSSLEMLITNLSESKEFFNSVIQNEADPKARDFALESLNMLDDLPSMIDEFKKDKEIDSKKFKKEYKKIYKSYGTEGSYKRLYEYSSFANESDLKSLKIRILKRYSDEALYDYDKINDIIMKNRFIKDKQEI
;
A
#
# COMPACT_ATOMS: atom_id res chain seq x y z
N MET A 1 4.63 -13.64 17.37
CA MET A 1 4.74 -13.67 15.90
C MET A 1 3.39 -13.91 15.19
N LYS A 2 2.30 -13.18 15.52
CA LYS A 2 0.96 -13.46 14.95
C LYS A 2 0.32 -12.33 14.11
N ARG A 3 0.87 -11.09 14.08
CA ARG A 3 0.25 -9.95 13.35
C ARG A 3 0.94 -9.39 12.11
N ILE A 4 2.21 -9.67 11.83
CA ILE A 4 2.71 -9.49 10.43
C ILE A 4 1.93 -10.42 9.50
N ALA A 5 1.52 -11.59 10.01
CA ALA A 5 0.44 -12.34 9.40
C ALA A 5 -0.86 -11.52 9.45
N TYR A 6 -1.43 -11.18 10.61
CA TYR A 6 -2.78 -10.58 10.75
C TYR A 6 -3.10 -9.17 10.19
N ILE A 7 -2.18 -8.23 10.05
CA ILE A 7 -2.46 -6.93 9.38
C ILE A 7 -2.48 -7.15 7.86
N ILE A 8 -1.66 -8.08 7.38
CA ILE A 8 -1.78 -8.64 6.03
C ILE A 8 -3.01 -9.59 5.96
N PHE A 9 -3.35 -10.36 7.01
CA PHE A 9 -4.37 -11.44 7.03
C PHE A 9 -5.81 -10.92 7.20
N ALA A 10 -6.01 -9.87 8.00
CA ALA A 10 -7.33 -9.25 8.21
C ALA A 10 -7.77 -8.44 6.98
N LEU A 11 -6.83 -8.07 6.10
CA LEU A 11 -7.11 -7.52 4.78
C LEU A 11 -6.98 -8.57 3.65
N MET A 12 -6.33 -9.71 3.87
CA MET A 12 -6.29 -10.87 2.94
C MET A 12 -7.52 -11.78 3.04
N PHE A 13 -8.37 -11.66 4.06
CA PHE A 13 -9.61 -12.45 4.15
C PHE A 13 -10.70 -12.05 3.14
N PHE A 14 -10.40 -11.14 2.22
CA PHE A 14 -11.26 -10.81 1.07
C PHE A 14 -10.86 -11.52 -0.24
N SER A 15 -9.76 -12.29 -0.27
CA SER A 15 -9.29 -12.93 -1.53
C SER A 15 -9.54 -14.44 -1.64
N LEU A 16 -10.33 -15.05 -0.74
CA LEU A 16 -10.67 -16.46 -0.88
C LEU A 16 -12.07 -16.61 -1.46
N LEU A 17 -12.10 -17.21 -2.66
CA LEU A 17 -13.27 -17.66 -3.45
C LEU A 17 -13.92 -16.56 -4.29
N ILE A 18 -13.39 -16.36 -5.50
CA ILE A 18 -14.06 -16.56 -6.80
C ILE A 18 -13.06 -16.03 -7.84
N THR A 19 -12.67 -16.83 -8.85
CA THR A 19 -11.92 -16.32 -10.01
C THR A 19 -12.89 -15.53 -10.90
N ASN A 20 -13.02 -14.23 -10.68
CA ASN A 20 -13.85 -13.38 -11.53
C ASN A 20 -12.96 -12.67 -12.56
N SER A 21 -13.25 -12.87 -13.85
CA SER A 21 -12.77 -11.95 -14.88
C SER A 21 -13.63 -10.68 -14.83
N TYR A 22 -13.05 -9.53 -14.50
CA TYR A 22 -13.78 -8.26 -14.47
C TYR A 22 -13.87 -7.71 -15.90
N SER A 23 -15.09 -7.54 -16.42
CA SER A 23 -15.24 -6.86 -17.71
C SER A 23 -14.98 -5.36 -17.52
N SER A 24 -14.14 -4.78 -18.39
CA SER A 24 -13.87 -3.34 -18.42
C SER A 24 -15.13 -2.50 -18.66
N GLU A 25 -16.17 -3.10 -19.23
CA GLU A 25 -17.49 -2.50 -19.47
C GLU A 25 -18.27 -2.15 -18.19
N LYS A 26 -17.81 -2.59 -17.01
CA LYS A 26 -18.44 -2.31 -15.70
C LYS A 26 -17.69 -1.28 -14.85
N LEU A 27 -16.64 -0.66 -15.40
CA LEU A 27 -15.93 0.41 -14.70
C LEU A 27 -16.73 1.71 -14.78
N PHE A 28 -16.68 2.50 -13.71
CA PHE A 28 -17.38 3.78 -13.67
C PHE A 28 -16.80 4.73 -14.72
N GLU A 29 -17.68 5.35 -15.51
CA GLU A 29 -17.31 6.50 -16.35
C GLU A 29 -16.93 7.71 -15.49
N ASN A 30 -17.51 7.82 -14.29
CA ASN A 30 -17.24 8.87 -13.32
C ASN A 30 -16.40 8.35 -12.13
N LYS A 31 -15.19 8.89 -11.97
CA LYS A 31 -14.28 8.57 -10.85
C LYS A 31 -14.89 8.87 -9.48
N PHE A 32 -15.70 9.91 -9.35
CA PHE A 32 -16.32 10.26 -8.07
C PHE A 32 -17.33 9.21 -7.61
N ASP A 33 -18.08 8.63 -8.55
CA ASP A 33 -19.04 7.57 -8.22
C ASP A 33 -18.35 6.26 -7.84
N ALA A 34 -17.17 6.00 -8.40
CA ALA A 34 -16.35 4.87 -7.97
C ALA A 34 -15.99 4.96 -6.47
N LEU A 35 -15.75 6.16 -5.93
CA LEU A 35 -15.42 6.32 -4.51
C LEU A 35 -16.61 6.06 -3.57
N LYS A 36 -17.85 6.09 -4.06
CA LYS A 36 -19.06 5.90 -3.23
C LYS A 36 -19.38 4.44 -2.91
N VAL A 37 -18.79 3.51 -3.65
CA VAL A 37 -19.12 2.08 -3.52
C VAL A 37 -18.77 1.53 -2.14
N ASP A 38 -19.47 0.46 -1.73
CA ASP A 38 -19.14 -0.24 -0.49
C ASP A 38 -17.75 -0.89 -0.61
N PRO A 39 -16.76 -0.45 0.18
CA PRO A 39 -15.40 -0.99 0.12
C PRO A 39 -15.30 -2.47 0.54
N LYS A 40 -16.35 -3.08 1.10
CA LYS A 40 -16.37 -4.51 1.41
C LYS A 40 -16.83 -5.37 0.24
N GLN A 41 -17.58 -4.80 -0.69
CA GLN A 41 -18.22 -5.55 -1.77
C GLN A 41 -17.61 -5.23 -3.14
N GLU A 42 -17.21 -3.98 -3.34
CA GLU A 42 -16.86 -3.46 -4.66
C GLU A 42 -15.50 -2.76 -4.68
N TYR A 43 -14.61 -3.10 -3.74
CA TYR A 43 -13.26 -2.51 -3.64
C TYR A 43 -12.46 -2.60 -4.94
N TRP A 44 -12.60 -3.69 -5.68
CA TRP A 44 -11.94 -3.91 -6.97
C TRP A 44 -12.33 -2.85 -8.00
N LYS A 45 -13.57 -2.33 -7.98
CA LYS A 45 -14.00 -1.27 -8.90
C LYS A 45 -13.16 -0.02 -8.71
N VAL A 46 -12.94 0.38 -7.45
CA VAL A 46 -12.11 1.53 -7.11
C VAL A 46 -10.68 1.33 -7.64
N ILE A 47 -10.10 0.15 -7.40
CA ILE A 47 -8.74 -0.15 -7.81
C ILE A 47 -8.60 -0.15 -9.34
N PHE A 48 -9.54 -0.72 -10.08
CA PHE A 48 -9.48 -0.71 -11.54
C PHE A 48 -9.85 0.64 -12.16
N THR A 49 -10.61 1.50 -11.46
CA THR A 49 -10.88 2.87 -11.88
C THR A 49 -9.65 3.78 -11.70
N PHE A 50 -9.00 3.74 -10.54
CA PHE A 50 -7.89 4.65 -10.22
C PHE A 50 -6.50 4.06 -10.50
N GLY A 51 -6.35 2.76 -10.37
CA GLY A 51 -5.09 2.03 -10.53
C GLY A 51 -4.35 2.30 -11.84
N PRO A 52 -5.01 2.36 -13.01
CA PRO A 52 -4.36 2.71 -14.27
C PRO A 52 -3.74 4.11 -14.30
N GLY A 53 -4.24 5.05 -13.50
CA GLY A 53 -3.68 6.40 -13.38
C GLY A 53 -2.49 6.48 -12.41
N GLY A 54 -2.44 5.58 -11.42
CA GLY A 54 -1.34 5.49 -10.45
C GLY A 54 -1.14 6.80 -9.67
N ASP A 55 0.12 7.23 -9.53
CA ASP A 55 0.47 8.43 -8.76
C ASP A 55 -0.18 9.72 -9.31
N ASN A 56 -0.57 9.76 -10.59
CA ASN A 56 -1.28 10.92 -11.15
C ASN A 56 -2.67 11.15 -10.53
N GLU A 57 -3.23 10.14 -9.87
CA GLU A 57 -4.52 10.24 -9.19
C GLU A 57 -4.40 10.74 -7.74
N VAL A 58 -3.18 10.83 -7.20
CA VAL A 58 -2.95 11.25 -5.80
C VAL A 58 -3.56 12.62 -5.49
N PRO A 59 -3.37 13.68 -6.31
CA PRO A 59 -3.97 14.99 -6.03
C PRO A 59 -5.50 14.97 -6.06
N TYR A 60 -6.11 14.08 -6.84
CA TYR A 60 -7.56 13.94 -6.89
C TYR A 60 -8.06 13.26 -5.61
N LEU A 61 -7.46 12.14 -5.20
CA LEU A 61 -7.87 11.40 -4.01
C LEU A 61 -7.66 12.18 -2.71
N LEU A 62 -6.62 13.03 -2.64
CA LEU A 62 -6.37 13.90 -1.49
C LEU A 62 -7.49 14.92 -1.24
N GLN A 63 -8.28 15.28 -2.26
CA GLN A 63 -9.43 16.19 -2.10
C GLN A 63 -10.60 15.57 -1.34
N TYR A 64 -10.56 14.25 -1.11
CA TYR A 64 -11.70 13.47 -0.64
C TYR A 64 -11.40 12.65 0.63
N ILE A 65 -10.24 12.85 1.25
CA ILE A 65 -9.88 12.16 2.51
C ILE A 65 -10.69 12.67 3.71
N ASP A 66 -11.34 13.83 3.60
CA ASP A 66 -12.19 14.47 4.60
C ASP A 66 -13.66 14.65 4.14
N ASP A 67 -14.05 13.99 3.04
CA ASP A 67 -15.41 14.05 2.48
C ASP A 67 -16.47 13.59 3.51
N GLU A 68 -17.66 14.18 3.49
CA GLU A 68 -18.74 13.79 4.42
C GLU A 68 -19.14 12.31 4.28
N ASN A 69 -19.06 11.77 3.06
CA ASN A 69 -19.36 10.38 2.78
C ASN A 69 -18.22 9.46 3.24
N ARG A 70 -18.55 8.59 4.19
CA ARG A 70 -17.62 7.61 4.77
C ARG A 70 -16.96 6.71 3.73
N ASN A 71 -17.69 6.24 2.71
CA ASN A 71 -17.12 5.36 1.68
C ASN A 71 -16.10 6.10 0.82
N ILE A 72 -16.38 7.37 0.52
CA ILE A 72 -15.47 8.23 -0.24
C ILE A 72 -14.15 8.39 0.52
N ARG A 73 -14.21 8.73 1.83
CA ARG A 73 -13.01 8.81 2.68
C ARG A 73 -12.26 7.48 2.70
N PHE A 74 -12.97 6.38 2.98
CA PHE A 74 -12.39 5.04 3.07
C PHE A 74 -11.64 4.66 1.78
N ASN A 75 -12.31 4.76 0.64
CA ASN A 75 -11.76 4.38 -0.66
C ASN A 75 -10.57 5.28 -1.02
N SER A 76 -10.64 6.58 -0.74
CA SER A 76 -9.54 7.52 -1.00
C SER A 76 -8.31 7.18 -0.17
N ILE A 77 -8.47 6.95 1.14
CA ILE A 77 -7.37 6.61 2.05
C ILE A 77 -6.75 5.24 1.70
N VAL A 78 -7.58 4.24 1.38
CA VAL A 78 -7.10 2.91 0.94
C VAL A 78 -6.28 3.01 -0.34
N MET A 79 -6.74 3.80 -1.31
CA MET A 79 -5.99 3.99 -2.55
C MET A 79 -4.66 4.69 -2.31
N LEU A 80 -4.62 5.75 -1.50
CA LEU A 80 -3.40 6.51 -1.19
C LEU A 80 -2.37 5.68 -0.42
N GLY A 81 -2.81 5.03 0.67
CA GLY A 81 -1.94 4.24 1.54
C GLY A 81 -1.59 2.89 0.94
N LYS A 82 -2.56 1.99 0.85
CA LYS A 82 -2.32 0.58 0.52
C LYS A 82 -1.95 0.36 -0.95
N TRP A 83 -2.70 0.95 -1.88
CA TRP A 83 -2.50 0.65 -3.30
C TRP A 83 -1.37 1.51 -3.88
N PHE A 84 -1.39 2.81 -3.70
CA PHE A 84 -0.40 3.68 -4.31
C PHE A 84 0.92 3.70 -3.55
N LEU A 85 0.92 3.45 -2.23
CA LEU A 85 2.06 3.71 -1.36
C LEU A 85 2.55 5.15 -1.53
N SER A 86 1.60 6.10 -1.60
CA SER A 86 1.87 7.50 -1.89
C SER A 86 2.54 8.19 -0.71
N TYR A 87 3.88 8.26 -0.72
CA TYR A 87 4.65 8.95 0.33
C TYR A 87 4.23 10.41 0.48
N ASP A 88 3.93 11.07 -0.64
CA ASP A 88 3.49 12.47 -0.68
C ASP A 88 2.14 12.72 0.00
N SER A 89 1.37 11.67 0.31
CA SER A 89 0.11 11.78 1.06
C SER A 89 0.28 11.68 2.59
N LYS A 90 1.50 11.37 3.07
CA LYS A 90 1.79 11.12 4.49
C LYS A 90 1.32 12.26 5.39
N GLU A 91 1.71 13.50 5.06
CA GLU A 91 1.43 14.67 5.91
C GLU A 91 -0.08 14.95 6.00
N GLN A 92 -0.79 14.87 4.87
CA GLN A 92 -2.23 15.07 4.81
C GLN A 92 -2.99 13.97 5.57
N LEU A 93 -2.50 12.73 5.51
CA LEU A 93 -3.05 11.63 6.29
C LEU A 93 -2.80 11.80 7.80
N ILE A 94 -1.63 12.30 8.22
CA ILE A 94 -1.38 12.65 9.63
C ILE A 94 -2.36 13.74 10.08
N ILE A 95 -2.53 14.80 9.29
CA ILE A 95 -3.50 15.87 9.59
C ILE A 95 -4.92 15.30 9.69
N GLN A 96 -5.31 14.43 8.75
CA GLN A 96 -6.63 13.84 8.73
C GLN A 96 -6.86 12.89 9.91
N TYR A 97 -5.86 12.14 10.34
CA TYR A 97 -5.95 11.24 11.51
C TYR A 97 -6.46 11.98 12.75
N TRP A 98 -5.90 13.14 13.04
CA TRP A 98 -6.24 13.94 14.22
C TRP A 98 -7.60 14.65 14.13
N LYS A 99 -8.15 14.80 12.92
CA LYS A 99 -9.48 15.39 12.68
C LYS A 99 -10.59 14.34 12.54
N GLU A 100 -10.24 13.12 12.13
CA GLU A 100 -11.20 12.06 11.87
C GLU A 100 -11.94 11.67 13.15
N THR A 101 -13.23 11.36 13.01
CA THR A 101 -14.11 11.01 14.13
C THR A 101 -14.60 9.57 14.03
N ASP A 102 -14.63 8.99 12.83
CA ASP A 102 -14.94 7.57 12.63
C ASP A 102 -13.75 6.71 13.04
N SER A 103 -13.90 5.94 14.13
CA SER A 103 -12.89 5.02 14.65
C SER A 103 -12.33 4.03 13.62
N GLN A 104 -13.15 3.54 12.68
CA GLN A 104 -12.67 2.60 11.66
C GLN A 104 -11.82 3.32 10.61
N ILE A 105 -12.17 4.57 10.26
CA ILE A 105 -11.35 5.39 9.36
C ILE A 105 -10.04 5.79 10.05
N LYS A 106 -10.05 6.11 11.35
CA LYS A 106 -8.80 6.33 12.12
C LYS A 106 -7.85 5.13 12.03
N LEU A 107 -8.36 3.92 12.30
CA LEU A 107 -7.55 2.70 12.20
C LEU A 107 -7.04 2.46 10.78
N LEU A 108 -7.84 2.77 9.77
CA LEU A 108 -7.41 2.72 8.37
C LEU A 108 -6.28 3.71 8.09
N ILE A 109 -6.37 4.95 8.58
CA ILE A 109 -5.31 5.95 8.43
C ILE A 109 -4.03 5.50 9.13
N LEU A 110 -4.11 4.95 10.35
CA LEU A 110 -2.94 4.40 11.06
C LEU A 110 -2.28 3.28 10.25
N SER A 111 -3.08 2.35 9.71
CA SER A 111 -2.57 1.28 8.85
C SER A 111 -1.90 1.82 7.58
N SER A 112 -2.46 2.85 6.96
CA SER A 112 -1.82 3.52 5.82
C SER A 112 -0.50 4.18 6.23
N LEU A 113 -0.47 4.89 7.36
CA LEU A 113 0.74 5.58 7.84
C LEU A 113 1.86 4.60 8.23
N GLU A 114 1.54 3.41 8.73
CA GLU A 114 2.53 2.34 8.96
C GLU A 114 3.28 1.96 7.68
N MET A 115 2.64 2.04 6.52
CA MET A 115 3.25 1.75 5.21
C MET A 115 3.97 2.95 4.58
N LEU A 116 3.62 4.17 5.00
CA LEU A 116 4.10 5.42 4.40
C LEU A 116 5.24 6.08 5.19
N ILE A 117 5.26 5.92 6.52
CA ILE A 117 6.33 6.47 7.38
C ILE A 117 7.47 5.45 7.43
N THR A 118 8.43 5.58 6.51
CA THR A 118 9.54 4.62 6.38
C THR A 118 10.71 4.94 7.32
N ASN A 119 10.82 6.20 7.75
CA ASN A 119 11.80 6.61 8.75
C ASN A 119 11.40 6.08 10.14
N LEU A 120 12.28 5.27 10.74
CA LEU A 120 12.02 4.62 12.03
C LEU A 120 11.81 5.62 13.18
N SER A 121 12.57 6.71 13.24
CA SER A 121 12.42 7.71 14.31
C SER A 121 11.08 8.42 14.19
N GLU A 122 10.76 8.89 12.98
CA GLU A 122 9.48 9.55 12.70
C GLU A 122 8.29 8.61 13.01
N SER A 123 8.39 7.34 12.64
CA SER A 123 7.36 6.33 12.90
C SER A 123 7.17 6.13 14.41
N LYS A 124 8.26 5.97 15.17
CA LYS A 124 8.21 5.86 16.64
C LYS A 124 7.63 7.11 17.29
N GLU A 125 8.01 8.30 16.84
CA GLU A 125 7.49 9.57 17.35
C GLU A 125 5.98 9.69 17.10
N PHE A 126 5.53 9.39 15.88
CA PHE A 126 4.12 9.43 15.52
C PHE A 126 3.29 8.45 16.35
N PHE A 127 3.67 7.17 16.42
CA PHE A 127 2.90 6.18 17.17
C PHE A 127 2.92 6.43 18.69
N ASN A 128 4.02 6.94 19.25
CA ASN A 128 4.04 7.40 20.64
C ASN A 128 3.06 8.55 20.88
N SER A 129 2.98 9.52 19.95
CA SER A 129 2.00 10.60 20.03
C SER A 129 0.56 10.07 20.01
N VAL A 130 0.27 9.06 19.18
CA VAL A 130 -1.04 8.38 19.18
C VAL A 130 -1.33 7.74 20.53
N ILE A 131 -0.40 6.99 21.11
CA ILE A 131 -0.58 6.34 22.43
C ILE A 131 -0.88 7.38 23.53
N GLN A 132 -0.20 8.54 23.49
CA GLN A 132 -0.33 9.56 24.53
C GLN A 132 -1.59 10.42 24.40
N ASN A 133 -2.01 10.74 23.17
CA ASN A 133 -3.00 11.79 22.93
C ASN A 133 -4.33 11.27 22.39
N GLU A 134 -4.40 10.04 21.87
CA GLU A 134 -5.64 9.50 21.32
C GLU A 134 -6.60 9.04 22.42
N ALA A 135 -7.88 9.39 22.30
CA ALA A 135 -8.91 8.99 23.24
C ALA A 135 -9.45 7.58 22.95
N ASP A 136 -9.52 7.17 21.67
CA ASP A 136 -10.00 5.84 21.29
C ASP A 136 -9.00 4.73 21.71
N PRO A 137 -9.39 3.82 22.62
CA PRO A 137 -8.51 2.75 23.06
C PRO A 137 -8.04 1.84 21.91
N LYS A 138 -8.88 1.60 20.89
CA LYS A 138 -8.48 0.73 19.77
C LYS A 138 -7.35 1.31 18.95
N ALA A 139 -7.34 2.63 18.77
CA ALA A 139 -6.29 3.32 18.05
C ALA A 139 -4.99 3.38 18.87
N ARG A 140 -5.09 3.57 20.20
CA ARG A 140 -3.92 3.42 21.10
C ARG A 140 -3.34 2.01 21.08
N ASP A 141 -4.18 0.98 21.14
CA ASP A 141 -3.75 -0.41 21.09
C ASP A 141 -3.06 -0.73 19.76
N PHE A 142 -3.62 -0.25 18.63
CA PHE A 142 -3.00 -0.35 17.32
C PHE A 142 -1.60 0.29 17.32
N ALA A 143 -1.49 1.53 17.80
CA ALA A 143 -0.23 2.26 17.82
C ALA A 143 0.82 1.59 18.72
N LEU A 144 0.42 1.02 19.85
CA LEU A 144 1.30 0.26 20.73
C LEU A 144 1.81 -1.01 20.05
N GLU A 145 0.94 -1.73 19.35
CA GLU A 145 1.35 -2.91 18.57
C GLU A 145 2.34 -2.54 17.45
N SER A 146 2.05 -1.50 16.67
CA SER A 146 2.97 -1.02 15.63
C SER A 146 4.31 -0.60 16.24
N LEU A 147 4.31 0.11 17.37
CA LEU A 147 5.54 0.50 18.07
C LEU A 147 6.38 -0.73 18.50
N ASN A 148 5.74 -1.75 19.05
CA ASN A 148 6.43 -3.00 19.41
C ASN A 148 7.01 -3.71 18.17
N MET A 149 6.31 -3.66 17.03
CA MET A 149 6.81 -4.24 15.78
C MET A 149 7.99 -3.45 15.20
N LEU A 150 8.04 -2.13 15.41
CA LEU A 150 9.16 -1.29 14.99
C LEU A 150 10.47 -1.62 15.71
N ASP A 151 10.42 -2.26 16.89
CA ASP A 151 11.62 -2.73 17.59
C ASP A 151 12.27 -3.94 16.90
N ASP A 152 11.47 -4.78 16.25
CA ASP A 152 11.95 -5.93 15.47
C ASP A 152 12.39 -5.53 14.05
N LEU A 153 11.92 -4.38 13.54
CA LEU A 153 12.15 -3.93 12.16
C LEU A 153 13.64 -3.89 11.74
N PRO A 154 14.60 -3.44 12.57
CA PRO A 154 16.02 -3.46 12.19
C PRO A 154 16.53 -4.86 11.84
N SER A 155 16.07 -5.90 12.58
CA SER A 155 16.45 -7.29 12.32
C SER A 155 15.81 -7.81 11.03
N MET A 156 14.55 -7.47 10.79
CA MET A 156 13.85 -7.80 9.54
C MET A 156 14.52 -7.14 8.33
N ILE A 157 14.97 -5.88 8.45
CA ILE A 157 15.72 -5.18 7.40
C ILE A 157 17.04 -5.91 7.11
N ASP A 158 17.74 -6.37 8.13
CA ASP A 158 18.99 -7.11 7.95
C ASP A 158 18.76 -8.48 7.28
N GLU A 159 17.61 -9.13 7.54
CA GLU A 159 17.18 -10.30 6.80
C GLU A 159 16.87 -9.99 5.33
N PHE A 160 16.09 -8.93 5.08
CA PHE A 160 15.77 -8.48 3.72
C PHE A 160 17.02 -8.19 2.89
N LYS A 161 18.05 -7.59 3.52
CA LYS A 161 19.33 -7.29 2.84
C LYS A 161 20.09 -8.55 2.43
N LYS A 162 19.98 -9.67 3.15
CA LYS A 162 20.68 -10.92 2.81
C LYS A 162 20.23 -11.51 1.48
N ASP A 163 18.97 -11.30 1.13
CA ASP A 163 18.39 -11.78 -0.12
C ASP A 163 18.70 -10.85 -1.32
N LYS A 164 19.35 -9.70 -1.10
CA LYS A 164 19.60 -8.74 -2.17
C LYS A 164 20.84 -9.09 -2.98
N GLU A 165 20.68 -9.06 -4.30
CA GLU A 165 21.73 -9.10 -5.31
C GLU A 165 21.50 -7.93 -6.29
N ILE A 166 21.64 -6.69 -5.81
CA ILE A 166 21.28 -5.49 -6.59
C ILE A 166 22.07 -5.46 -7.91
N ASP A 167 21.36 -5.61 -9.03
CA ASP A 167 21.95 -5.66 -10.37
C ASP A 167 20.96 -5.08 -11.37
N SER A 168 21.30 -3.90 -11.92
CA SER A 168 20.44 -3.18 -12.86
C SER A 168 20.14 -3.97 -14.15
N LYS A 169 21.10 -4.77 -14.65
CA LYS A 169 20.91 -5.55 -15.88
C LYS A 169 19.97 -6.73 -15.61
N LYS A 170 20.17 -7.45 -14.51
CA LYS A 170 19.28 -8.55 -14.10
C LYS A 170 17.88 -8.05 -13.76
N PHE A 171 17.76 -6.93 -13.06
CA PHE A 171 16.49 -6.26 -12.80
C PHE A 171 15.75 -5.94 -14.11
N LYS A 172 16.38 -5.21 -15.04
CA LYS A 172 15.75 -4.85 -16.33
C LYS A 172 15.31 -6.07 -17.13
N LYS A 173 16.10 -7.14 -17.12
CA LYS A 173 15.75 -8.40 -17.78
C LYS A 173 14.48 -9.01 -17.18
N GLU A 174 14.38 -9.08 -15.87
CA GLU A 174 13.23 -9.68 -15.18
C GLU A 174 11.99 -8.77 -15.26
N TYR A 175 12.16 -7.48 -15.02
CA TYR A 175 11.14 -6.44 -15.23
C TYR A 175 10.50 -6.55 -16.61
N LYS A 176 11.31 -6.64 -17.67
CA LYS A 176 10.82 -6.70 -19.05
C LYS A 176 9.95 -7.94 -19.32
N LYS A 177 10.22 -9.08 -18.67
CA LYS A 177 9.37 -10.27 -18.79
C LYS A 177 8.00 -10.01 -18.17
N ILE A 178 7.98 -9.61 -16.90
CA ILE A 178 6.75 -9.34 -16.14
C ILE A 178 5.93 -8.24 -16.84
N TYR A 179 6.59 -7.18 -17.31
CA TYR A 179 5.93 -6.06 -17.98
C TYR A 179 5.26 -6.48 -19.31
N LYS A 180 5.97 -7.26 -20.13
CA LYS A 180 5.46 -7.71 -21.43
C LYS A 180 4.28 -8.67 -21.29
N SER A 181 4.35 -9.56 -20.29
CA SER A 181 3.34 -10.57 -20.04
C SER A 181 2.18 -10.08 -19.16
N TYR A 182 2.17 -8.79 -18.78
CA TYR A 182 1.19 -8.25 -17.83
C TYR A 182 1.15 -9.03 -16.51
N GLY A 183 2.31 -9.44 -16.00
CA GLY A 183 2.46 -10.11 -14.69
C GLY A 183 2.40 -11.64 -14.72
N THR A 184 2.04 -12.26 -15.85
CA THR A 184 1.84 -13.72 -15.93
C THR A 184 3.14 -14.55 -16.07
N GLU A 185 4.27 -13.90 -16.32
CA GLU A 185 5.57 -14.53 -16.52
C GLU A 185 6.64 -13.79 -15.71
N GLY A 186 7.72 -14.48 -15.41
CA GLY A 186 8.82 -13.97 -14.61
C GLY A 186 8.70 -14.33 -13.13
N SER A 187 9.54 -13.70 -12.31
CA SER A 187 9.69 -14.00 -10.89
C SER A 187 9.77 -12.71 -10.08
N TYR A 188 8.72 -12.47 -9.28
CA TYR A 188 8.70 -11.38 -8.30
C TYR A 188 9.83 -11.51 -7.27
N LYS A 189 10.22 -12.75 -6.92
CA LYS A 189 11.40 -12.98 -6.06
C LYS A 189 12.68 -12.45 -6.71
N ARG A 190 12.95 -12.80 -7.97
CA ARG A 190 14.12 -12.26 -8.68
C ARG A 190 14.03 -10.75 -8.89
N LEU A 191 12.84 -10.24 -9.19
CA LEU A 191 12.60 -8.80 -9.29
C LEU A 191 12.95 -8.09 -7.97
N TYR A 192 12.56 -8.67 -6.84
CA TYR A 192 12.95 -8.22 -5.50
C TYR A 192 14.46 -8.29 -5.30
N GLU A 193 15.08 -9.47 -5.48
CA GLU A 193 16.52 -9.71 -5.27
C GLU A 193 17.37 -8.67 -6.01
N TYR A 194 17.00 -8.35 -7.26
CA TYR A 194 17.78 -7.46 -8.14
C TYR A 194 17.44 -5.97 -8.03
N SER A 195 16.36 -5.60 -7.35
CA SER A 195 15.91 -4.20 -7.26
C SER A 195 16.43 -3.47 -6.03
N SER A 196 16.45 -2.14 -6.14
CA SER A 196 16.76 -1.20 -5.07
C SER A 196 15.71 -0.07 -5.03
N PHE A 197 15.86 0.87 -4.08
CA PHE A 197 15.04 2.07 -4.01
C PHE A 197 15.04 2.88 -5.33
N ALA A 198 16.17 2.92 -6.05
CA ALA A 198 16.28 3.63 -7.33
C ALA A 198 15.35 3.08 -8.42
N ASN A 199 14.77 1.89 -8.23
CA ASN A 199 13.85 1.26 -9.16
C ASN A 199 12.37 1.51 -8.84
N GLU A 200 12.04 2.34 -7.85
CA GLU A 200 10.65 2.54 -7.42
C GLU A 200 9.73 3.02 -8.56
N SER A 201 10.18 3.98 -9.36
CA SER A 201 9.39 4.49 -10.50
C SER A 201 9.08 3.40 -11.54
N ASP A 202 10.04 2.53 -11.83
CA ASP A 202 9.83 1.36 -12.70
C ASP A 202 8.81 0.42 -12.07
N LEU A 203 8.97 0.06 -10.78
CA LEU A 203 8.05 -0.82 -10.06
C LEU A 203 6.61 -0.25 -10.03
N LYS A 204 6.45 1.06 -9.82
CA LYS A 204 5.16 1.75 -9.91
C LYS A 204 4.57 1.71 -11.32
N SER A 205 5.39 1.80 -12.36
CA SER A 205 4.95 1.62 -13.75
C SER A 205 4.51 0.17 -14.03
N LEU A 206 5.19 -0.81 -13.43
CA LEU A 206 4.88 -2.23 -13.58
C LEU A 206 3.53 -2.59 -12.94
N LYS A 207 3.23 -2.08 -11.75
CA LYS A 207 1.95 -2.35 -11.09
C LYS A 207 0.76 -1.78 -11.89
N ILE A 208 0.90 -0.58 -12.47
CA ILE A 208 -0.07 -0.01 -13.42
C ILE A 208 -0.26 -0.92 -14.63
N ARG A 209 0.84 -1.44 -15.19
CA ARG A 209 0.81 -2.35 -16.34
C ARG A 209 0.04 -3.63 -16.02
N ILE A 210 0.25 -4.23 -14.86
CA ILE A 210 -0.40 -5.48 -14.44
C ILE A 210 -1.90 -5.31 -14.28
N LEU A 211 -2.39 -4.18 -13.74
CA LEU A 211 -3.83 -3.94 -13.58
C LEU A 211 -4.61 -3.94 -14.89
N LYS A 212 -3.95 -3.70 -16.03
CA LYS A 212 -4.59 -3.79 -17.36
C LYS A 212 -5.07 -5.20 -17.73
N ARG A 213 -4.75 -6.21 -16.91
CA ARG A 213 -5.28 -7.58 -17.04
C ARG A 213 -6.71 -7.73 -16.48
N TYR A 214 -7.21 -6.77 -15.69
CA TYR A 214 -8.58 -6.78 -15.13
C TYR A 214 -9.00 -8.12 -14.50
N SER A 215 -8.14 -8.65 -13.63
CA SER A 215 -8.31 -9.98 -13.01
C SER A 215 -7.92 -9.95 -11.54
N ASP A 216 -8.44 -10.88 -10.74
CA ASP A 216 -8.05 -11.03 -9.33
C ASP A 216 -6.56 -11.31 -9.17
N GLU A 217 -5.98 -12.12 -10.06
CA GLU A 217 -4.54 -12.37 -10.05
C GLU A 217 -3.75 -11.07 -10.23
N ALA A 218 -4.29 -10.10 -10.97
CA ALA A 218 -3.61 -8.81 -11.17
C ALA A 218 -3.53 -8.01 -9.88
N LEU A 219 -4.56 -8.09 -9.04
CA LEU A 219 -4.55 -7.47 -7.70
C LEU A 219 -3.51 -8.15 -6.81
N TYR A 220 -3.42 -9.47 -6.86
CA TYR A 220 -2.39 -10.22 -6.11
C TYR A 220 -0.97 -9.88 -6.57
N ASP A 221 -0.74 -9.81 -7.88
CA ASP A 221 0.55 -9.45 -8.44
C ASP A 221 0.93 -7.98 -8.17
N TYR A 222 -0.06 -7.08 -8.13
CA TYR A 222 0.12 -5.69 -7.70
C TYR A 222 0.61 -5.61 -6.25
N ASP A 223 0.00 -6.38 -5.36
CA ASP A 223 0.37 -6.41 -3.93
C ASP A 223 1.81 -6.91 -3.72
N LYS A 224 2.25 -7.91 -4.49
CA LYS A 224 3.67 -8.34 -4.49
C LYS A 224 4.62 -7.21 -4.87
N ILE A 225 4.25 -6.36 -5.83
CA ILE A 225 5.11 -5.22 -6.21
C ILE A 225 5.14 -4.18 -5.09
N ASN A 226 4.00 -3.94 -4.42
CA ASN A 226 3.96 -3.05 -3.27
C ASN A 226 4.83 -3.54 -2.11
N ASP A 227 4.85 -4.85 -1.84
CA ASP A 227 5.78 -5.46 -0.87
C ASP A 227 7.25 -5.22 -1.25
N ILE A 228 7.61 -5.35 -2.53
CA ILE A 228 8.96 -5.04 -3.03
C ILE A 228 9.30 -3.57 -2.81
N ILE A 229 8.38 -2.65 -3.13
CA ILE A 229 8.58 -1.21 -2.94
C ILE A 229 8.80 -0.90 -1.46
N MET A 230 7.93 -1.37 -0.55
CA MET A 230 8.08 -1.16 0.89
C MET A 230 9.42 -1.64 1.41
N LYS A 231 9.81 -2.89 1.08
CA LYS A 231 11.09 -3.46 1.51
C LYS A 231 12.28 -2.63 0.99
N ASN A 232 12.21 -2.16 -0.26
CA ASN A 232 13.25 -1.31 -0.83
C ASN A 232 13.38 0.03 -0.11
N ARG A 233 12.26 0.64 0.32
CA ARG A 233 12.26 1.87 1.12
C ARG A 233 12.89 1.66 2.50
N PHE A 234 12.48 0.62 3.23
CA PHE A 234 13.07 0.32 4.54
C PHE A 234 14.58 0.03 4.48
N ILE A 235 15.06 -0.60 3.40
CA ILE A 235 16.50 -0.84 3.22
C ILE A 235 17.27 0.47 3.02
N LYS A 236 16.71 1.45 2.30
CA LYS A 236 17.36 2.74 1.98
C LYS A 236 17.59 3.57 3.25
N ASP A 237 16.60 3.70 4.12
CA ASP A 237 16.66 4.63 5.25
C ASP A 237 17.78 4.27 6.27
N LYS A 238 18.30 3.03 6.25
CA LYS A 238 19.47 2.60 7.04
C LYS A 238 20.83 2.85 6.33
N GLN A 239 20.84 3.42 5.12
CA GLN A 239 22.07 3.78 4.40
C GLN A 239 22.46 5.25 4.58
N GLU A 240 21.60 6.08 5.20
CA GLU A 240 21.80 7.52 5.41
C GLU A 240 22.07 7.90 6.89
N ILE A 241 22.41 6.92 7.75
CA ILE A 241 22.90 7.10 9.14
C ILE A 241 24.32 6.55 9.24
#